data_AF-A0A975N8I4-F1
#
_entry.id   AF-A0A975N8I4-F1
#
_cell.length_a   1.000
_cell.length_b   1.000
_cell.length_c   1.000
_cell.angle_alpha   90.00
_cell.angle_beta   90.00
_cell.angle_gamma   90.00
#
_symmetry.space_group_name_H-M   'P 1'
#
loop_
_entity.id
_entity.type
_entity.pdbx_description
1 polymer ?
#
loop_
_entity_poly.entity_id
_entity_poly.type
_entity_poly.pdbx_seq_one_letter_code
_entity_poly.pdbx_strand_id
1 'polypeptide(L)'
;MTHHDLAGTSTPVRPATFPDGPDALLLNPAVSRSRWRGERVRAALHPITVLAGLIGVAQVTVAALSESVLTTVFLLSAGIVAVCASVVVGWYDAATMITEHDHARGRPCRLDRVRGQFFFRGRDFTDLGTAGEAARTLIAGVDELHRSPARTWIDPAIPREAHRVVWKTLCYLDRTRAARDLTNELASDPDPAVGELATSAREVVHAIDDALKDALRHVRGCLELTRAWEAKLRHNNLAARTEGILARLPSHTELRQLSAAAEALPQTVFAYITAARDITGAGEFPWEQRPSPRSRLRRMLSWRARNLFTSKRPATDARGGRPET
;
A
#
# COMPACT_ATOMS: atom_id res chain seq x y z
N MET A 1 16.53 -12.68 14.60
CA MET A 1 15.35 -11.87 14.21
C MET A 1 14.87 -11.13 15.44
N THR A 2 15.45 -9.96 15.69
CA THR A 2 15.06 -9.07 16.78
C THR A 2 13.72 -8.41 16.45
N HIS A 3 12.76 -8.52 17.36
CA HIS A 3 11.52 -7.75 17.33
C HIS A 3 11.88 -6.26 17.26
N HIS A 4 11.71 -5.65 16.09
CA HIS A 4 11.73 -4.20 15.96
C HIS A 4 10.45 -3.66 16.57
N ASP A 5 10.60 -2.85 17.63
CA ASP A 5 9.56 -1.98 18.15
C ASP A 5 8.93 -1.18 17.01
N LEU A 6 7.72 -1.56 16.63
CA LEU A 6 6.81 -0.84 15.73
C LEU A 6 6.24 0.40 16.43
N ALA A 7 7.05 1.10 17.22
CA ALA A 7 6.69 2.35 17.87
C ALA A 7 6.74 3.51 16.85
N GLY A 8 5.74 3.53 15.97
CA GLY A 8 5.19 4.74 15.37
C GLY A 8 6.07 5.45 14.34
N THR A 9 6.41 4.78 13.23
CA THR A 9 6.79 5.44 11.97
C THR A 9 5.57 6.08 11.31
N SER A 10 4.99 7.03 12.04
CA SER A 10 4.03 7.99 11.54
C SER A 10 4.66 8.73 10.36
N THR A 11 4.22 8.44 9.13
CA THR A 11 4.65 9.18 7.94
C THR A 11 4.41 10.67 8.16
N PRO A 12 5.35 11.55 7.78
CA PRO A 12 5.17 13.00 7.89
C PRO A 12 4.13 13.49 6.88
N VAL A 13 3.81 12.68 5.87
CA VAL A 13 2.73 12.93 4.93
C VAL A 13 1.50 12.14 5.33
N ARG A 14 0.34 12.80 5.35
CA ARG A 14 -0.93 12.21 5.76
C ARG A 14 -2.00 12.50 4.70
N PRO A 15 -2.80 11.49 4.30
CA PRO A 15 -4.01 11.76 3.55
C PRO A 15 -5.02 12.48 4.45
N ALA A 16 -5.73 13.47 3.91
CA ALA A 16 -6.79 14.15 4.61
C ALA A 16 -7.91 14.58 3.65
N THR A 17 -9.10 14.76 4.20
CA THR A 17 -10.28 15.24 3.49
C THR A 17 -10.55 16.69 3.86
N PHE A 18 -10.61 17.55 2.84
CA PHE A 18 -10.94 18.97 2.97
C PHE A 18 -12.28 19.28 2.29
N PRO A 19 -12.89 20.46 2.58
CA PRO A 19 -14.13 20.88 1.93
C PRO A 19 -14.04 20.96 0.40
N ASP A 20 -12.85 21.18 -0.15
CA ASP A 20 -12.59 21.22 -1.60
C ASP A 20 -12.22 19.83 -2.18
N GLY A 21 -12.01 18.82 -1.33
CA GLY A 21 -11.73 17.42 -1.73
C GLY A 21 -10.56 16.78 -0.97
N PRO A 22 -10.22 15.51 -1.27
CA PRO A 22 -9.10 14.82 -0.65
C PRO A 22 -7.75 15.37 -1.14
N ASP A 23 -6.77 15.48 -0.24
CA ASP A 23 -5.39 15.89 -0.54
C ASP A 23 -4.36 15.27 0.44
N ALA A 24 -3.08 15.38 0.10
CA ALA A 24 -1.96 14.99 0.94
C ALA A 24 -1.41 16.21 1.72
N LEU A 25 -1.28 16.03 3.03
CA LEU A 25 -0.68 16.99 3.96
C LEU A 25 0.78 16.64 4.17
N LEU A 26 1.69 17.60 4.03
CA LEU A 26 3.02 17.49 4.63
C LEU A 26 3.00 18.17 6.00
N LEU A 27 3.29 17.44 7.08
CA LEU A 27 3.32 18.00 8.44
C LEU A 27 4.60 18.81 8.67
N ASN A 28 4.51 19.88 9.46
CA ASN A 28 5.66 20.69 9.84
C ASN A 28 6.62 19.91 10.76
N PRO A 29 7.89 19.67 10.36
CA PRO A 29 8.86 18.92 11.17
C PRO A 29 9.27 19.64 12.46
N ALA A 30 9.09 20.96 12.55
CA ALA A 30 9.45 21.77 13.71
C ALA A 30 8.36 21.83 14.79
N VAL A 31 7.14 21.33 14.51
CA VAL A 31 6.06 21.35 15.51
C VAL A 31 6.33 20.32 16.59
N SER A 32 6.51 20.81 17.82
CA SER A 32 6.77 19.96 18.98
C SER A 32 5.60 19.02 19.29
N ARG A 33 5.92 17.87 19.89
CA ARG A 33 4.89 16.92 20.36
C ARG A 33 3.92 17.56 21.37
N SER A 34 4.41 18.45 22.24
CA SER A 34 3.57 19.17 23.21
C SER A 34 2.56 20.08 22.51
N ARG A 35 2.97 20.77 21.44
CA ARG A 35 2.08 21.61 20.64
C ARG A 35 1.01 20.76 19.93
N TRP A 36 1.38 19.63 19.34
CA TRP A 36 0.41 18.70 18.76
C TRP A 36 -0.57 18.14 19.79
N ARG A 37 -0.09 17.78 21.00
CA ARG A 37 -0.97 17.36 22.11
C ARG A 37 -1.93 18.48 22.50
N GLY A 38 -1.46 19.73 22.57
CA GLY A 38 -2.29 20.88 22.85
C GLY A 38 -3.41 21.07 21.83
N GLU A 39 -3.11 20.91 20.54
CA GLU A 39 -4.16 20.98 19.50
C GLU A 39 -5.12 19.79 19.57
N ARG A 40 -4.65 18.57 19.90
CA ARG A 40 -5.54 17.41 20.12
C ARG A 40 -6.50 17.63 21.29
N VAL A 41 -5.99 18.15 22.40
CA VAL A 41 -6.81 18.47 23.57
C VAL A 41 -7.83 19.54 23.22
N ARG A 42 -7.44 20.56 22.45
CA ARG A 42 -8.39 21.59 21.99
C ARG A 42 -9.45 21.05 21.04
N ALA A 43 -9.09 20.13 20.14
CA ALA A 43 -10.04 19.45 19.27
C ALA A 43 -11.03 18.62 20.09
N ALA A 44 -10.57 17.87 21.10
CA ALA A 44 -11.43 17.12 22.01
C ALA A 44 -12.37 18.01 22.83
N LEU A 45 -11.92 19.20 23.21
CA LEU A 45 -12.67 20.16 24.03
C LEU A 45 -13.53 21.11 23.18
N HIS A 46 -14.14 20.60 22.10
CA HIS A 46 -15.05 21.38 21.30
C HIS A 46 -16.24 21.86 22.17
N PRO A 47 -16.66 23.15 22.10
CA PRO A 47 -17.62 23.72 23.04
C PRO A 47 -18.94 22.94 23.16
N ILE A 48 -19.42 22.39 22.04
CA ILE A 48 -20.66 21.58 21.99
C ILE A 48 -20.47 20.27 22.77
N THR A 49 -19.35 19.59 22.56
CA THR A 49 -19.00 18.33 23.23
C THR A 49 -18.83 18.54 24.73
N VAL A 50 -18.19 19.64 25.14
CA VAL A 50 -18.04 20.01 26.55
C VAL A 50 -19.40 20.32 27.17
N LEU A 51 -20.26 21.09 26.48
CA LEU A 51 -21.59 21.42 26.98
C LEU A 51 -22.46 20.18 27.16
N ALA A 52 -22.45 19.25 26.19
CA ALA A 52 -23.17 17.98 26.30
C ALA A 52 -22.70 17.16 27.51
N GLY A 53 -21.38 17.11 27.75
CA GLY A 53 -20.81 16.44 28.91
C GLY A 53 -21.24 17.08 30.23
N LEU A 54 -21.22 18.42 30.31
CA LEU A 54 -21.67 19.17 31.49
C LEU A 54 -23.17 18.96 31.78
N ILE A 55 -24.02 18.93 30.74
CA ILE A 55 -25.44 18.59 30.89
C ILE A 55 -25.59 17.19 31.47
N GLY A 56 -24.82 16.21 30.98
CA GLY A 56 -24.83 14.86 31.51
C GLY A 56 -24.43 14.79 32.98
N VAL A 57 -23.36 15.49 33.38
CA VAL A 57 -22.94 15.60 34.79
C VAL A 57 -24.03 16.24 35.66
N ALA A 58 -24.68 17.29 35.16
CA ALA A 58 -25.79 17.93 35.87
C ALA A 58 -26.96 16.96 36.07
N GLN A 59 -27.33 16.17 35.05
CA GLN A 59 -28.37 15.14 35.15
C GLN A 59 -28.06 14.07 36.21
N VAL A 60 -26.82 13.56 36.24
CA VAL A 60 -26.37 12.60 37.27
C VAL A 60 -26.47 13.21 38.67
N THR A 61 -26.10 14.49 38.81
CA THR A 61 -26.17 15.21 40.09
C THR A 61 -27.62 15.38 40.55
N VAL A 62 -28.54 15.75 39.65
CA VAL A 62 -29.97 15.86 39.96
C VAL A 62 -30.59 14.50 40.30
N ALA A 63 -30.17 13.42 39.61
CA ALA A 63 -30.62 12.07 39.91
C ALA A 63 -30.27 11.65 41.35
N ALA A 64 -29.08 12.00 41.84
CA ALA A 64 -28.62 11.68 43.19
C ALA A 64 -29.41 12.41 44.29
N LEU A 65 -30.06 13.53 43.96
CA LEU A 65 -30.89 14.31 44.87
C LEU A 65 -32.39 13.99 44.73
N SER A 66 -32.77 13.10 43.81
CA SER A 66 -34.17 12.78 43.55
C SER A 66 -34.66 11.65 44.45
N GLU A 67 -35.82 11.85 45.07
CA GLU A 67 -36.52 10.84 45.87
C GLU A 67 -37.36 9.86 45.00
N SER A 68 -37.57 10.19 43.72
CA SER A 68 -38.37 9.40 42.79
C SER A 68 -37.51 8.38 42.05
N VAL A 69 -37.74 7.09 42.30
CA VAL A 69 -37.00 5.97 41.67
C VAL A 69 -37.01 6.05 40.13
N LEU A 70 -38.16 6.35 39.53
CA LEU A 70 -38.29 6.46 38.07
C LEU A 70 -37.47 7.63 37.52
N THR A 71 -37.51 8.78 38.21
CA THR A 71 -36.76 9.98 37.84
C THR A 71 -35.25 9.77 37.99
N THR A 72 -34.83 9.12 39.08
CA THR A 72 -33.43 8.76 39.33
C THR A 72 -32.87 7.85 38.23
N VAL A 73 -33.57 6.76 37.89
CA VAL A 73 -33.11 5.82 36.85
C VAL A 73 -33.01 6.51 35.48
N PHE A 74 -34.01 7.31 35.12
CA PHE A 74 -34.01 8.03 33.85
C PHE A 74 -32.87 9.07 33.76
N LEU A 75 -32.74 9.95 34.77
CA LEU A 75 -31.71 11.00 34.76
C LEU A 75 -30.29 10.43 34.87
N LEU A 76 -30.11 9.38 35.66
CA LEU A 76 -28.81 8.72 35.79
C LEU A 76 -28.40 8.07 34.46
N SER A 77 -29.29 7.32 33.81
CA SER A 77 -28.99 6.68 32.53
C SER A 77 -28.74 7.71 31.42
N ALA A 78 -29.59 8.73 31.30
CA ALA A 78 -29.41 9.82 30.35
C ALA A 78 -28.09 10.57 30.58
N GLY A 79 -27.77 10.88 31.83
CA GLY A 79 -26.55 11.58 32.21
C GLY A 79 -25.28 10.78 31.91
N ILE A 80 -25.26 9.48 32.24
CA ILE A 80 -24.14 8.58 31.90
C ILE A 80 -23.96 8.52 30.39
N VAL A 81 -25.04 8.32 29.62
CA VAL A 81 -24.97 8.26 28.15
C VAL A 81 -24.41 9.57 27.59
N ALA A 82 -24.88 10.73 28.06
CA ALA A 82 -24.39 12.03 27.62
C ALA A 82 -22.90 12.24 27.89
N VAL A 83 -22.42 11.87 29.09
CA VAL A 83 -20.99 11.94 29.45
C VAL A 83 -20.16 11.00 28.58
N CYS A 84 -20.56 9.74 28.45
CA CYS A 84 -19.87 8.75 27.63
C CYS A 84 -19.81 9.17 26.16
N ALA A 85 -20.95 9.61 25.60
CA ALA A 85 -21.01 10.11 24.22
C ALA A 85 -20.07 11.31 24.02
N SER A 86 -20.02 12.23 24.98
CA SER A 86 -19.12 13.39 24.91
C SER A 86 -17.65 12.99 24.93
N VAL A 87 -17.27 12.00 25.74
CA VAL A 87 -15.88 11.48 25.75
C VAL A 87 -15.54 10.80 24.42
N VAL A 88 -16.45 9.98 23.87
CA VAL A 88 -16.24 9.29 22.59
C VAL A 88 -16.14 10.29 21.44
N VAL A 89 -17.03 11.28 21.37
CA VAL A 89 -16.99 12.33 20.35
C VAL A 89 -15.71 13.16 20.49
N GLY A 90 -15.34 13.60 21.70
CA GLY A 90 -14.10 14.35 21.91
C GLY A 90 -12.84 13.54 21.55
N TRP A 91 -12.83 12.23 21.84
CA TRP A 91 -11.76 11.35 21.41
C TRP A 91 -11.70 11.20 19.88
N TYR A 92 -12.86 11.03 19.24
CA TYR A 92 -12.99 10.98 17.79
C TYR A 92 -12.43 12.26 17.15
N ASP A 93 -12.89 13.43 17.60
CA ASP A 93 -12.44 14.74 17.11
C ASP A 93 -10.92 14.91 17.26
N ALA A 94 -10.35 14.48 18.40
CA ALA A 94 -8.91 14.51 18.61
C ALA A 94 -8.12 13.54 17.72
N ALA A 95 -8.70 12.39 17.40
CA ALA A 95 -8.10 11.40 16.52
C ALA A 95 -8.14 11.84 15.04
N THR A 96 -9.23 12.47 14.62
CA THR A 96 -9.46 12.88 13.23
C THR A 96 -9.00 14.30 12.91
N MET A 97 -8.56 15.11 13.88
CA MET A 97 -8.19 16.52 13.66
C MET A 97 -7.16 16.79 12.54
N ILE A 98 -6.35 15.78 12.18
CA ILE A 98 -5.34 15.87 11.11
C ILE A 98 -5.87 15.25 9.81
N THR A 99 -6.85 14.36 9.84
CA THR A 99 -7.33 13.63 8.66
C THR A 99 -8.65 14.17 8.12
N GLU A 100 -9.45 14.83 8.96
CA GLU A 100 -10.75 15.39 8.61
C GLU A 100 -10.75 16.89 8.91
N HIS A 101 -10.81 17.68 7.85
CA HIS A 101 -10.92 19.14 7.91
C HIS A 101 -12.27 19.63 7.39
N ASP A 102 -13.24 18.72 7.25
CA ASP A 102 -14.62 19.04 6.91
C ASP A 102 -15.30 19.67 8.13
N HIS A 103 -15.26 21.00 8.17
CA HIS A 103 -15.92 21.78 9.21
C HIS A 103 -17.13 22.49 8.62
N ALA A 104 -18.15 22.71 9.47
CA ALA A 104 -19.38 23.39 9.09
C ALA A 104 -19.10 24.67 8.27
N ARG A 105 -19.86 24.84 7.17
CA ARG A 105 -19.74 25.98 6.25
C ARG A 105 -19.61 27.30 7.01
N GLY A 106 -18.48 27.98 6.84
CA GLY A 106 -18.21 29.29 7.43
C GLY A 106 -17.25 29.31 8.63
N ARG A 107 -16.73 28.17 9.10
CA ARG A 107 -15.65 28.14 10.10
C ARG A 107 -14.42 27.40 9.57
N PRO A 108 -13.38 28.12 9.09
CA PRO A 108 -12.16 27.47 8.64
C PRO A 108 -11.49 26.70 9.78
N CYS A 109 -10.92 25.54 9.46
CA CYS A 109 -10.12 24.76 10.42
C CYS A 109 -9.07 25.68 11.03
N ARG A 110 -8.92 25.66 12.36
CA ARG A 110 -7.86 26.43 13.03
C ARG A 110 -6.48 26.09 12.48
N LEU A 111 -6.22 24.82 12.17
CA LEU A 111 -4.95 24.35 11.64
C LEU A 111 -4.69 24.85 10.21
N ASP A 112 -5.74 25.15 9.46
CA ASP A 112 -5.68 25.67 8.08
C ASP A 112 -5.69 27.21 8.02
N ARG A 113 -5.85 27.90 9.16
CA ARG A 113 -5.93 29.36 9.20
C ARG A 113 -4.63 30.04 8.78
N VAL A 114 -3.49 29.42 9.06
CA VAL A 114 -2.15 29.93 8.72
C VAL A 114 -1.38 28.84 8.00
N ARG A 115 -1.20 29.03 6.68
CA ARG A 115 -0.42 28.12 5.84
C ARG A 115 1.00 27.96 6.38
N GLY A 116 1.52 26.75 6.31
CA GLY A 116 2.87 26.45 6.79
C GLY A 116 3.06 26.53 8.31
N GLN A 117 2.02 26.81 9.10
CA GLN A 117 2.15 26.76 10.55
C GLN A 117 2.20 25.30 11.04
N PHE A 118 1.27 24.47 10.57
CA PHE A 118 1.14 23.07 10.97
C PHE A 118 1.40 22.09 9.84
N PHE A 119 0.98 22.44 8.62
CA PHE A 119 1.16 21.63 7.44
C PHE A 119 1.15 22.49 6.16
N PHE A 120 1.53 21.87 5.06
CA PHE A 120 1.26 22.32 3.70
C PHE A 120 0.45 21.26 2.97
N ARG A 121 -0.48 21.69 2.11
CA ARG A 121 -1.23 20.84 1.19
C ARG A 121 -0.63 20.90 -0.20
N GLY A 122 -0.84 19.86 -0.99
CA GLY A 122 -0.52 19.91 -2.42
C GLY A 122 -1.26 21.04 -3.14
N ARG A 123 -2.52 21.28 -2.74
CA ARG A 123 -3.38 22.32 -3.29
C ARG A 123 -3.03 23.75 -2.90
N ASP A 124 -2.24 23.97 -1.85
CA ASP A 124 -1.85 25.33 -1.43
C ASP A 124 -0.98 26.07 -2.47
N PHE A 125 -0.48 25.33 -3.48
CA PHE A 125 0.44 25.81 -4.51
C PHE A 125 -0.11 25.72 -5.94
N THR A 126 -1.40 25.39 -6.14
CA THR A 126 -1.97 25.15 -7.49
C THR A 126 -1.92 26.35 -8.41
N ASP A 127 -2.01 27.55 -7.85
CA ASP A 127 -1.93 28.83 -8.56
C ASP A 127 -0.50 29.22 -8.96
N LEU A 128 0.52 28.49 -8.52
CA LEU A 128 1.93 28.75 -8.87
C LEU A 128 2.38 28.00 -10.14
N GLY A 129 1.45 27.39 -10.88
CA GLY A 129 1.75 26.68 -12.13
C GLY A 129 2.75 25.54 -11.96
N THR A 130 3.85 25.55 -12.72
CA THR A 130 4.90 24.51 -12.71
C THR A 130 5.60 24.38 -11.36
N ALA A 131 5.75 25.48 -10.61
CA ALA A 131 6.29 25.43 -9.25
C ALA A 131 5.34 24.70 -8.29
N GLY A 132 4.03 24.81 -8.52
CA GLY A 132 3.00 24.05 -7.79
C GLY A 132 3.04 22.54 -8.08
N GLU A 133 3.30 22.14 -9.33
CA GLU A 133 3.54 20.74 -9.69
C GLU A 133 4.79 20.17 -9.02
N ALA A 134 5.87 20.96 -8.98
CA ALA A 134 7.10 20.59 -8.27
C ALA A 134 6.83 20.41 -6.76
N ALA A 135 6.09 21.33 -6.13
CA ALA A 135 5.69 21.22 -4.73
C ALA A 135 4.91 19.93 -4.43
N ARG A 136 3.91 19.59 -5.25
CA ARG A 136 3.16 18.33 -5.12
C ARG A 136 4.06 17.11 -5.27
N THR A 137 4.98 17.14 -6.23
CA THR A 137 5.95 16.05 -6.44
C THR A 137 6.89 15.88 -5.25
N LEU A 138 7.33 16.98 -4.64
CA LEU A 138 8.16 16.96 -3.44
C LEU A 138 7.42 16.35 -2.24
N ILE A 139 6.15 16.74 -2.02
CA ILE A 139 5.32 16.17 -0.95
C ILE A 139 5.16 14.66 -1.16
N ALA A 140 4.81 14.22 -2.38
CA ALA A 140 4.70 12.80 -2.72
C ALA A 140 6.04 12.06 -2.56
N GLY A 141 7.17 12.71 -2.89
CA GLY A 141 8.49 12.12 -2.73
C GLY A 141 8.88 11.89 -1.26
N VAL A 142 8.57 12.84 -0.36
CA VAL A 142 8.81 12.65 1.08
C VAL A 142 7.95 11.50 1.62
N ASP A 143 6.70 11.43 1.18
CA ASP A 143 5.78 10.36 1.55
C ASP A 143 6.31 8.99 1.15
N GLU A 144 6.70 8.84 -0.12
CA GLU A 144 7.26 7.61 -0.66
C GLU A 144 8.53 7.18 0.10
N LEU A 145 9.45 8.12 0.35
CA LEU A 145 10.69 7.85 1.08
C LEU A 145 10.43 7.35 2.51
N HIS A 146 9.40 7.86 3.18
CA HIS A 146 9.06 7.43 4.54
C HIS A 146 8.30 6.09 4.59
N ARG A 147 7.55 5.75 3.54
CA ARG A 147 6.81 4.48 3.42
C ARG A 147 7.65 3.34 2.85
N SER A 148 8.76 3.66 2.20
CA SER A 148 9.63 2.68 1.56
C SER A 148 10.04 1.56 2.54
N PRO A 149 9.89 0.27 2.17
CA PRO A 149 10.45 -0.83 2.95
C PRO A 149 11.98 -0.79 3.03
N ALA A 150 12.68 -0.13 2.09
CA ALA A 150 14.13 0.07 2.17
C ALA A 150 14.55 0.98 3.33
N ARG A 151 13.61 1.72 3.94
CA ARG A 151 13.88 2.58 5.09
C ARG A 151 14.57 1.86 6.27
N THR A 152 14.30 0.57 6.48
CA THR A 152 14.96 -0.19 7.56
C THR A 152 16.46 -0.40 7.31
N TRP A 153 16.92 -0.16 6.08
CA TRP A 153 18.31 -0.31 5.64
C TRP A 153 19.02 1.03 5.43
N ILE A 154 18.30 2.14 5.51
CA ILE A 154 18.81 3.49 5.32
C ILE A 154 18.85 4.19 6.67
N ASP A 155 19.84 5.05 6.91
CA ASP A 155 19.90 5.85 8.13
C ASP A 155 18.56 6.59 8.32
N PRO A 156 17.86 6.41 9.46
CA PRO A 156 16.60 7.10 9.73
C PRO A 156 16.71 8.63 9.73
N ALA A 157 17.91 9.21 9.79
CA ALA A 157 18.17 10.63 9.58
C ALA A 157 17.89 11.08 8.14
N ILE A 158 18.14 10.24 7.12
CA ILE A 158 18.03 10.64 5.72
C ILE A 158 16.58 11.04 5.35
N PRO A 159 15.54 10.22 5.61
CA PRO A 159 14.16 10.65 5.35
C PRO A 159 13.72 11.86 6.16
N ARG A 160 14.27 12.04 7.38
CA ARG A 160 13.97 13.22 8.21
C ARG A 160 14.59 14.48 7.62
N GLU A 161 15.80 14.39 7.10
CA GLU A 161 16.49 15.52 6.49
C GLU A 161 15.84 15.88 5.15
N ALA A 162 15.48 14.89 4.33
CA ALA A 162 14.69 15.12 3.12
C ALA A 162 13.37 15.84 3.44
N HIS A 163 12.65 15.41 4.49
CA HIS A 163 11.45 16.09 4.97
C HIS A 163 11.73 17.54 5.37
N ARG A 164 12.79 17.83 6.13
CA ARG A 164 13.17 19.20 6.52
C ARG A 164 13.54 20.08 5.33
N VAL A 165 14.33 19.56 4.39
CA VAL A 165 14.72 20.28 3.17
C VAL A 165 13.48 20.62 2.36
N VAL A 166 12.63 19.63 2.07
CA VAL A 166 11.38 19.86 1.34
C VAL A 166 10.49 20.86 2.05
N TRP A 167 10.31 20.72 3.36
CA TRP A 167 9.53 21.66 4.16
C TRP A 167 10.05 23.10 4.02
N LYS A 168 11.36 23.30 4.15
CA LYS A 168 12.01 24.61 4.02
C LYS A 168 11.85 25.18 2.61
N THR A 169 12.01 24.35 1.57
CA THR A 169 11.77 24.72 0.18
C THR A 169 10.32 25.18 -0.05
N LEU A 170 9.35 24.47 0.50
CA LEU A 170 7.93 24.87 0.42
C LEU A 170 7.65 26.18 1.18
N CYS A 171 8.29 26.40 2.34
CA CYS A 171 8.21 27.69 3.02
C CYS A 171 8.77 28.85 2.17
N TYR A 172 9.88 28.63 1.45
CA TYR A 172 10.41 29.64 0.54
C TYR A 172 9.44 29.88 -0.62
N LEU A 173 8.91 28.82 -1.22
CA LEU A 173 7.93 28.92 -2.30
C LEU A 173 6.67 29.69 -1.88
N ASP A 174 6.09 29.38 -0.72
CA ASP A 174 4.93 30.08 -0.16
C ASP A 174 5.21 31.59 0.02
N ARG A 175 6.39 31.95 0.52
CA ARG A 175 6.83 33.35 0.65
C ARG A 175 7.00 34.06 -0.69
N THR A 176 7.26 33.34 -1.78
CA THR A 176 7.36 33.97 -3.11
C THR A 176 6.04 34.38 -3.71
N ARG A 177 4.89 33.93 -3.17
CA ARG A 177 3.56 34.24 -3.73
C ARG A 177 3.35 35.75 -3.87
N ALA A 178 3.54 36.51 -2.79
CA ALA A 178 3.41 37.97 -2.81
C ALA A 178 4.40 38.63 -3.78
N ALA A 179 5.63 38.10 -3.87
CA ALA A 179 6.62 38.60 -4.81
C ALA A 179 6.23 38.33 -6.27
N ARG A 180 5.63 37.16 -6.56
CA ARG A 180 5.13 36.80 -7.90
C ARG A 180 3.94 37.65 -8.29
N ASP A 181 2.99 37.86 -7.37
CA ASP A 181 1.83 38.74 -7.60
C ASP A 181 2.29 40.16 -7.92
N LEU A 182 3.21 40.70 -7.12
CA LEU A 182 3.80 42.02 -7.34
C LEU A 182 4.58 42.07 -8.66
N THR A 183 5.35 41.02 -8.99
CA THR A 183 6.09 40.95 -10.25
C THR A 183 5.17 41.00 -11.47
N ASN A 184 3.99 40.35 -11.39
CA ASN A 184 2.98 40.38 -12.44
C ASN A 184 2.28 41.74 -12.56
N GLU A 185 2.06 42.41 -11.42
CA GLU A 185 1.50 43.76 -11.39
C GLU A 185 2.49 44.77 -12.00
N LEU A 186 3.75 44.77 -11.55
CA LEU A 186 4.81 45.63 -12.09
C LEU A 186 5.10 45.35 -13.57
N ALA A 187 4.88 44.12 -14.04
CA ALA A 187 5.01 43.78 -15.46
C ALA A 187 3.98 44.47 -16.35
N SER A 188 2.85 44.89 -15.78
CA SER A 188 1.73 45.50 -16.48
C SER A 188 1.81 47.03 -16.47
N ASP A 189 2.77 47.61 -15.74
CA ASP A 189 2.99 49.05 -15.65
C ASP A 189 3.81 49.56 -16.86
N PRO A 190 3.35 50.61 -17.58
CA PRO A 190 4.08 51.18 -18.71
C PRO A 190 5.30 52.03 -18.33
N ASP A 191 5.52 52.37 -17.05
CA ASP A 191 6.65 53.20 -16.62
C ASP A 191 8.00 52.43 -16.72
N PRO A 192 9.00 52.94 -17.46
CA PRO A 192 10.30 52.28 -17.59
C PRO A 192 11.06 52.11 -16.26
N ALA A 193 10.88 53.00 -15.27
CA ALA A 193 11.53 52.88 -13.97
C ALA A 193 10.96 51.70 -13.16
N VAL A 194 9.67 51.41 -13.33
CA VAL A 194 9.00 50.24 -12.75
C VAL A 194 9.49 48.94 -13.42
N GLY A 195 9.90 49.02 -14.68
CA GLY A 195 10.50 47.90 -15.43
C GLY A 195 11.78 47.33 -14.81
N GLU A 196 12.66 48.18 -14.27
CA GLU A 196 13.89 47.71 -13.59
C GLU A 196 13.57 46.94 -12.30
N LEU A 197 12.63 47.44 -11.51
CA LEU A 197 12.16 46.76 -10.29
C LEU A 197 11.48 45.43 -10.62
N ALA A 198 10.65 45.39 -11.66
CA ALA A 198 10.02 44.16 -12.14
C ALA A 198 11.08 43.13 -12.56
N THR A 199 12.16 43.58 -13.20
CA THR A 199 13.25 42.70 -13.65
C THR A 199 14.01 42.12 -12.46
N SER A 200 14.38 42.95 -11.48
CA SER A 200 15.03 42.49 -10.24
C SER A 200 14.15 41.50 -9.45
N ALA A 201 12.83 41.76 -9.35
CA ALA A 201 11.90 40.84 -8.70
C ALA A 201 11.82 39.49 -9.44
N ARG A 202 11.79 39.49 -10.78
CA ARG A 202 11.84 38.26 -11.60
C ARG A 202 13.11 37.46 -11.36
N GLU A 203 14.28 38.11 -11.29
CA GLU A 203 15.55 37.45 -11.03
C GLU A 203 15.54 36.71 -9.67
N VAL A 204 15.00 37.33 -8.63
CA VAL A 204 14.86 36.69 -7.30
C VAL A 204 13.89 35.51 -7.36
N VAL A 205 12.75 35.64 -8.03
CA VAL A 205 11.79 34.54 -8.22
C VAL A 205 12.44 33.38 -8.99
N HIS A 206 13.19 33.68 -10.05
CA HIS A 206 13.91 32.67 -10.84
C HIS A 206 14.96 31.94 -10.01
N ALA A 207 15.75 32.64 -9.19
CA ALA A 207 16.72 31.99 -8.30
C ALA A 207 16.06 31.00 -7.33
N ILE A 208 14.84 31.33 -6.83
CA ILE A 208 14.07 30.43 -5.96
C ILE A 208 13.51 29.24 -6.74
N ASP A 209 13.04 29.47 -7.97
CA ASP A 209 12.58 28.39 -8.85
C ASP A 209 13.70 27.41 -9.22
N ASP A 210 14.93 27.90 -9.40
CA ASP A 210 16.09 27.05 -9.64
C ASP A 210 16.48 26.25 -8.39
N ALA A 211 16.46 26.88 -7.20
CA ALA A 211 16.65 26.16 -5.94
C ALA A 211 15.56 25.08 -5.69
N LEU A 212 14.32 25.35 -6.11
CA LEU A 212 13.22 24.38 -6.07
C LEU A 212 13.47 23.20 -7.02
N LYS A 213 13.93 23.46 -8.25
CA LYS A 213 14.32 22.40 -9.21
C LYS A 213 15.45 21.54 -8.68
N ASP A 214 16.44 22.15 -8.03
CA ASP A 214 17.56 21.44 -7.42
C ASP A 214 17.09 20.53 -6.27
N ALA A 215 16.25 21.04 -5.37
CA ALA A 215 15.66 20.23 -4.31
C ALA A 215 14.86 19.05 -4.88
N LEU A 216 14.07 19.28 -5.94
CA LEU A 216 13.32 18.24 -6.63
C LEU A 216 14.23 17.19 -7.24
N ARG A 217 15.31 17.60 -7.92
CA ARG A 217 16.31 16.70 -8.50
C ARG A 217 16.96 15.82 -7.43
N HIS A 218 17.36 16.41 -6.30
CA HIS A 218 17.98 15.64 -5.21
C HIS A 218 17.01 14.66 -4.55
N VAL A 219 15.76 15.07 -4.29
CA VAL A 219 14.73 14.18 -3.76
C VAL A 219 14.44 13.03 -4.73
N ARG A 220 14.35 13.30 -6.04
CA ARG A 220 14.20 12.25 -7.06
C ARG A 220 15.38 11.27 -7.05
N GLY A 221 16.61 11.77 -6.96
CA GLY A 221 17.79 10.92 -6.82
C GLY A 221 17.73 10.02 -5.58
N CYS A 222 17.29 10.55 -4.44
CA CYS A 222 17.07 9.72 -3.23
C CYS A 222 16.02 8.62 -3.47
N LEU A 223 14.93 8.93 -4.15
CA LEU A 223 13.88 7.96 -4.48
C LEU A 223 14.39 6.88 -5.45
N GLU A 224 15.14 7.26 -6.48
CA GLU A 224 15.73 6.31 -7.43
C GLU A 224 16.67 5.32 -6.74
N LEU A 225 17.56 5.81 -5.88
CA LEU A 225 18.45 4.96 -5.09
C LEU A 225 17.67 4.04 -4.15
N THR A 226 16.63 4.57 -3.50
CA THR A 226 15.76 3.80 -2.60
C THR A 226 15.04 2.67 -3.36
N ARG A 227 14.42 2.98 -4.51
CA ARG A 227 13.74 2.00 -5.38
C ARG A 227 14.71 0.95 -5.92
N ALA A 228 15.91 1.34 -6.32
CA ALA A 228 16.93 0.41 -6.79
C ALA A 228 17.36 -0.56 -5.68
N TRP A 229 17.53 -0.06 -4.45
CA TRP A 229 17.81 -0.89 -3.29
C TRP A 229 16.67 -1.86 -2.98
N GLU A 230 15.42 -1.41 -3.01
CA GLU A 230 14.25 -2.30 -2.86
C GLU A 230 14.19 -3.39 -3.93
N ALA A 231 14.47 -3.04 -5.19
CA ALA A 231 14.53 -4.02 -6.26
C ALA A 231 15.58 -5.10 -5.98
N LYS A 232 16.76 -4.71 -5.48
CA LYS A 232 17.82 -5.64 -5.07
C LYS A 232 17.40 -6.52 -3.89
N LEU A 233 16.75 -5.94 -2.87
CA LEU A 233 16.22 -6.71 -1.73
C LEU A 233 15.16 -7.74 -2.19
N ARG A 234 14.25 -7.35 -3.08
CA ARG A 234 13.26 -8.25 -3.67
C ARG A 234 13.92 -9.38 -4.46
N HIS A 235 14.93 -9.05 -5.27
CA HIS A 235 15.67 -10.05 -6.03
C HIS A 235 16.37 -11.07 -5.12
N ASN A 236 17.07 -10.60 -4.08
CA ASN A 236 17.75 -11.48 -3.12
C ASN A 236 16.77 -12.39 -2.37
N ASN A 237 15.61 -11.85 -1.96
CA ASN A 237 14.56 -12.65 -1.31
C ASN A 237 14.03 -13.73 -2.26
N LEU A 238 13.74 -13.37 -3.52
CA LEU A 238 13.27 -14.30 -4.53
C LEU A 238 14.33 -15.38 -4.83
N ALA A 239 15.60 -15.01 -4.94
CA ALA A 239 16.70 -15.95 -5.14
C ALA A 239 16.79 -16.96 -3.98
N ALA A 240 16.79 -16.48 -2.73
CA ALA A 240 16.84 -17.34 -1.55
C ALA A 240 15.61 -18.25 -1.44
N ARG A 241 14.41 -17.75 -1.77
CA ARG A 241 13.18 -18.54 -1.77
C ARG A 241 13.22 -19.62 -2.86
N THR A 242 13.68 -19.28 -4.06
CA THR A 242 13.85 -20.22 -5.16
C THR A 242 14.87 -21.29 -4.81
N GLU A 243 16.03 -20.93 -4.27
CA GLU A 243 17.03 -21.89 -3.80
C GLU A 243 16.45 -22.82 -2.73
N GLY A 244 15.73 -22.29 -1.75
CA GLY A 244 15.06 -23.09 -0.71
C GLY A 244 13.96 -24.01 -1.25
N ILE A 245 13.27 -23.64 -2.33
CA ILE A 245 12.29 -24.50 -3.01
C ILE A 245 13.01 -25.60 -3.80
N LEU A 246 14.04 -25.24 -4.59
CA LEU A 246 14.81 -26.18 -5.38
C LEU A 246 15.52 -27.22 -4.51
N ALA A 247 16.04 -26.81 -3.35
CA ALA A 247 16.65 -27.71 -2.37
C ALA A 247 15.67 -28.73 -1.74
N ARG A 248 14.35 -28.48 -1.84
CA ARG A 248 13.30 -29.41 -1.37
C ARG A 248 12.76 -30.30 -2.47
N LEU A 249 13.10 -30.05 -3.74
CA LEU A 249 12.68 -30.92 -4.82
C LEU A 249 13.44 -32.24 -4.73
N PRO A 250 12.79 -33.38 -5.05
CA PRO A 250 13.48 -34.66 -5.09
C PRO A 250 14.67 -34.59 -6.05
N SER A 251 15.80 -35.10 -5.61
CA SER A 251 16.99 -35.22 -6.42
C SER A 251 16.72 -36.11 -7.64
N HIS A 252 17.49 -35.92 -8.71
CA HIS A 252 17.37 -36.77 -9.90
C HIS A 252 17.58 -38.26 -9.56
N THR A 253 18.40 -38.56 -8.55
CA THR A 253 18.63 -39.92 -8.06
C THR A 253 17.37 -40.48 -7.41
N GLU A 254 16.69 -39.74 -6.54
CA GLU A 254 15.43 -40.17 -5.93
C GLU A 254 14.33 -40.38 -6.97
N LEU A 255 14.22 -39.50 -7.98
CA LEU A 255 13.29 -39.69 -9.09
C LEU A 255 13.61 -40.95 -9.90
N ARG A 256 14.89 -41.25 -10.14
CA ARG A 256 15.31 -42.49 -10.82
C ARG A 256 15.00 -43.72 -9.97
N GLN A 257 15.23 -43.67 -8.67
CA GLN A 257 14.88 -44.76 -7.76
C GLN A 257 13.37 -44.99 -7.71
N LEU A 258 12.57 -43.93 -7.67
CA LEU A 258 11.11 -44.01 -7.72
C LEU A 258 10.64 -44.65 -9.02
N SER A 259 11.21 -44.25 -10.16
CA SER A 259 10.90 -44.86 -11.47
C SER A 259 11.26 -46.35 -11.50
N ALA A 260 12.46 -46.70 -11.04
CA ALA A 260 12.91 -48.10 -11.00
C ALA A 260 12.03 -48.95 -10.06
N ALA A 261 11.64 -48.41 -8.90
CA ALA A 261 10.72 -49.09 -7.99
C ALA A 261 9.33 -49.27 -8.62
N ALA A 262 8.82 -48.25 -9.33
CA ALA A 262 7.56 -48.34 -10.05
C ALA A 262 7.61 -49.38 -11.19
N GLU A 263 8.72 -49.48 -11.91
CA GLU A 263 8.93 -50.51 -12.95
C GLU A 263 9.07 -51.93 -12.38
N ALA A 264 9.65 -52.08 -11.20
CA ALA A 264 9.80 -53.37 -10.51
C ALA A 264 8.49 -53.85 -9.86
N LEU A 265 7.55 -52.93 -9.57
CA LEU A 265 6.32 -53.23 -8.86
C LEU A 265 5.45 -54.30 -9.58
N PRO A 266 5.17 -54.21 -10.90
CA PRO A 266 4.38 -55.23 -11.59
C PRO A 266 5.05 -56.60 -11.58
N GLN A 267 6.38 -56.65 -11.70
CA GLN A 267 7.13 -57.91 -11.66
C GLN A 267 7.03 -58.57 -10.28
N THR A 268 7.12 -57.77 -9.23
CA THR A 268 6.98 -58.22 -7.84
C THR A 268 5.56 -58.72 -7.57
N VAL A 269 4.55 -57.95 -7.95
CA VAL A 269 3.13 -58.33 -7.81
C VAL A 269 2.83 -59.61 -8.60
N PHE A 270 3.32 -59.70 -9.84
CA PHE A 270 3.18 -60.90 -10.66
C PHE A 270 3.76 -62.12 -9.94
N ALA A 271 5.00 -62.03 -9.44
CA ALA A 271 5.65 -63.12 -8.71
C ALA A 271 4.86 -63.56 -7.47
N TYR A 272 4.35 -62.62 -6.66
CA TYR A 272 3.53 -62.94 -5.49
C TYR A 272 2.19 -63.58 -5.87
N ILE A 273 1.51 -63.09 -6.90
CA ILE A 273 0.23 -63.65 -7.37
C ILE A 273 0.45 -65.07 -7.91
N THR A 274 1.50 -65.30 -8.70
CA THR A 274 1.86 -66.64 -9.17
C THR A 274 2.19 -67.58 -8.01
N ALA A 275 2.98 -67.14 -7.03
CA ALA A 275 3.29 -67.94 -5.84
C ALA A 275 2.05 -68.28 -5.01
N ALA A 276 1.14 -67.32 -4.81
CA ALA A 276 -0.11 -67.54 -4.08
C ALA A 276 -1.03 -68.53 -4.82
N ARG A 277 -1.11 -68.43 -6.16
CA ARG A 277 -1.81 -69.41 -7.00
C ARG A 277 -1.23 -70.82 -6.81
N ASP A 278 0.09 -70.94 -6.78
CA ASP A 278 0.78 -72.24 -6.64
C ASP A 278 0.49 -72.89 -5.29
N ILE A 279 0.50 -72.12 -4.20
CA ILE A 279 0.20 -72.61 -2.85
C ILE A 279 -1.27 -73.02 -2.71
N THR A 280 -2.20 -72.28 -3.34
CA THR A 280 -3.64 -72.51 -3.22
C THR A 280 -4.19 -73.52 -4.23
N GLY A 281 -3.41 -73.90 -5.23
CA GLY A 281 -3.85 -74.80 -6.31
C GLY A 281 -4.89 -74.18 -7.24
N ALA A 282 -4.93 -72.85 -7.35
CA ALA A 282 -6.01 -72.11 -8.02
C ALA A 282 -6.08 -72.27 -9.56
N GLY A 283 -5.27 -73.15 -10.17
CA GLY A 283 -5.21 -73.34 -11.62
C GLY A 283 -4.53 -72.19 -12.37
N GLU A 284 -4.13 -72.41 -13.62
CA GLU A 284 -3.36 -71.43 -14.42
C GLU A 284 -4.15 -70.14 -14.71
N PHE A 285 -3.46 -68.99 -14.62
CA PHE A 285 -4.03 -67.72 -15.03
C PHE A 285 -4.25 -67.65 -16.55
N PRO A 286 -5.19 -66.82 -17.03
CA PRO A 286 -5.50 -66.69 -18.46
C PRO A 286 -4.30 -66.32 -19.35
N TRP A 287 -3.28 -65.66 -18.80
CA TRP A 287 -2.06 -65.28 -19.54
C TRP A 287 -1.00 -66.40 -19.60
N GLU A 288 -1.08 -67.41 -18.73
CA GLU A 288 -0.18 -68.58 -18.73
C GLU A 288 -0.70 -69.69 -19.65
N GLN A 289 -2.01 -69.73 -19.86
CA GLN A 289 -2.64 -70.70 -20.75
C GLN A 289 -2.05 -70.58 -22.15
N ARG A 290 -1.43 -71.66 -22.63
CA ARG A 290 -0.93 -71.73 -24.00
C ARG A 290 -2.09 -71.42 -24.94
N PRO A 291 -1.95 -70.45 -25.86
CA PRO A 291 -3.01 -70.14 -26.80
C PRO A 291 -3.28 -71.40 -27.62
N SER A 292 -4.44 -72.02 -27.38
CA SER A 292 -4.88 -73.22 -28.06
C SER A 292 -4.80 -73.01 -29.58
N PRO A 293 -4.53 -74.06 -30.38
CA PRO A 293 -4.42 -73.93 -31.85
C PRO A 293 -5.63 -73.22 -32.47
N ARG A 294 -6.84 -73.45 -31.94
CA ARG A 294 -8.08 -72.78 -32.36
C ARG A 294 -8.13 -71.29 -32.00
N SER A 295 -7.56 -70.87 -30.86
CA SER A 295 -7.49 -69.45 -30.46
C SER A 295 -6.48 -68.64 -31.29
N ARG A 296 -5.36 -69.27 -31.72
CA ARG A 296 -4.40 -68.67 -32.67
C ARG A 296 -5.04 -68.43 -34.04
N LEU A 297 -5.78 -69.41 -34.55
CA LEU A 297 -6.51 -69.28 -35.82
C LEU A 297 -7.55 -68.14 -35.74
N ARG A 298 -8.31 -68.05 -34.63
CA ARG A 298 -9.28 -66.96 -34.40
C ARG A 298 -8.61 -65.58 -34.27
N ARG A 299 -7.48 -65.46 -33.57
CA ARG A 299 -6.74 -64.19 -33.46
C ARG A 299 -6.16 -63.75 -34.81
N MET A 300 -5.57 -64.67 -35.59
CA MET A 300 -5.11 -64.38 -36.95
C MET A 300 -6.25 -63.99 -37.89
N LEU A 301 -7.40 -64.68 -37.83
CA LEU A 301 -8.59 -64.33 -38.60
C LEU A 301 -9.16 -62.96 -38.18
N SER A 302 -9.18 -62.64 -36.88
CA SER A 302 -9.64 -61.34 -36.39
C SER A 302 -8.69 -60.19 -36.76
N TRP A 303 -7.37 -60.46 -36.85
CA TRP A 303 -6.37 -59.49 -37.28
C TRP A 303 -6.42 -59.28 -38.80
N ARG A 304 -6.62 -60.34 -39.60
CA ARG A 304 -6.90 -60.23 -41.05
C ARG A 304 -8.22 -59.51 -41.34
N ALA A 305 -9.27 -59.76 -40.57
CA ALA A 305 -10.55 -59.06 -40.73
C ALA A 305 -10.46 -57.56 -40.36
N ARG A 306 -9.68 -57.20 -39.33
CA ARG A 306 -9.43 -55.79 -38.97
C ARG A 306 -8.52 -55.06 -39.97
N ASN A 307 -7.53 -55.73 -40.54
CA ASN A 307 -6.63 -55.11 -41.53
C ASN A 307 -7.24 -55.03 -42.94
N LEU A 308 -8.23 -55.87 -43.27
CA LEU A 308 -9.02 -55.73 -44.50
C LEU A 308 -10.03 -54.58 -44.44
N PHE A 309 -10.42 -54.13 -43.24
CA PHE A 309 -11.34 -52.99 -43.05
C PHE A 309 -10.66 -51.63 -42.82
N THR A 310 -9.33 -51.60 -42.70
CA THR A 310 -8.57 -50.35 -42.47
C THR A 310 -7.77 -49.87 -43.69
N SER A 311 -7.85 -50.56 -44.83
CA SER A 311 -7.19 -50.17 -46.10
C SER A 311 -7.95 -49.11 -46.93
N LYS A 312 -8.88 -48.35 -46.34
CA LYS A 312 -9.43 -47.14 -46.97
C LYS A 312 -9.68 -46.07 -45.92
N ARG A 313 -8.69 -45.22 -45.66
CA ARG A 313 -8.95 -43.80 -45.48
C ARG A 313 -7.86 -42.95 -46.14
N PRO A 314 -8.26 -41.83 -46.74
CA PRO A 314 -7.49 -41.12 -47.75
C PRO A 314 -6.46 -40.19 -47.12
N ALA A 315 -5.40 -39.94 -47.88
CA ALA A 315 -4.53 -38.81 -47.68
C ALA A 315 -5.34 -37.52 -47.90
N THR A 316 -5.46 -36.70 -46.85
CA THR A 316 -5.81 -35.29 -46.98
C THR A 316 -4.86 -34.46 -46.13
N ASP A 317 -3.84 -33.97 -46.83
CA ASP A 317 -3.36 -32.58 -46.86
C ASP A 317 -4.07 -31.56 -45.97
N ALA A 318 -3.28 -30.80 -45.20
CA ALA A 318 -3.44 -29.38 -44.79
C ALA A 318 -2.40 -29.11 -43.68
N ARG A 319 -1.24 -28.46 -43.89
CA ARG A 319 -0.95 -27.06 -44.26
C ARG A 319 -1.61 -26.00 -43.35
N GLY A 320 -0.75 -25.16 -42.76
CA GLY A 320 -1.06 -23.84 -42.19
C GLY A 320 -1.32 -23.86 -40.68
N GLY A 321 -0.65 -23.09 -39.83
CA GLY A 321 0.28 -21.99 -40.03
C GLY A 321 0.83 -21.53 -38.68
N ARG A 322 2.02 -20.93 -38.71
CA ARG A 322 2.65 -20.19 -37.61
C ARG A 322 1.78 -18.99 -37.20
N PRO A 323 1.78 -18.60 -35.92
CA PRO A 323 1.75 -17.19 -35.55
C PRO A 323 3.18 -16.69 -35.29
N GLU A 324 3.47 -15.56 -35.89
CA GLU A 324 4.60 -14.69 -35.56
C GLU A 324 4.38 -14.02 -34.20
N THR A 325 5.47 -13.86 -33.47
CA THR A 325 5.80 -12.65 -32.70
C THR A 325 7.29 -12.41 -32.83
#